data_AF-A0A5D8ZB98-F1
#
_entry.id   AF-A0A5D8ZB98-F1
#
_cell.length_a   1.000
_cell.length_b   1.000
_cell.length_c   1.000
_cell.angle_alpha   90.00
_cell.angle_beta   90.00
_cell.angle_gamma   90.00
#
_symmetry.space_group_name_H-M   'P 1'
#
loop_
_entity.id
_entity.type
_entity.pdbx_description
1 polymer ?
#
loop_
_entity_poly.entity_id
_entity_poly.type
_entity_poly.pdbx_seq_one_letter_code
_entity_poly.pdbx_strand_id
1 'polypeptide(L)'
;MSNAHVDRLKPLVPLGAALALLLAGWFGFNAWSQWRDEARHDAVQASRDAVVQAVRSSLGVAQKRFSEQLASPGVRDALSRGLMDRAAEQLTAGWPGATGGEVRPAELGGAYDELATPGAKKLAYGHVAALESAIAEGKPVAWAIREGGKGWIALAAPVTAGTTPAVAFVRLPIEKISGALQSAAVDGDTYLALRQGNATLAEKGDTQLAGSAEALAAKVEGSDLRVAAAVPDVAGGPLGLGSTGCAIASLLFLL
;
A
#
# COMPACT_ATOMS: atom_id res chain seq x y z
N MET A 1 42.56 36.66 50.76
CA MET A 1 42.50 35.19 50.88
C MET A 1 42.86 34.63 49.51
N SER A 2 44.00 33.95 49.42
CA SER A 2 44.65 33.58 48.16
C SER A 2 43.90 32.44 47.47
N ASN A 3 43.62 32.61 46.17
CA ASN A 3 42.90 31.66 45.30
C ASN A 3 43.75 30.43 44.95
N ALA A 4 44.38 29.78 45.94
CA ALA A 4 45.22 28.59 45.72
C ALA A 4 44.46 27.42 45.07
N HIS A 5 43.14 27.36 45.25
CA HIS A 5 42.27 26.39 44.57
C HIS A 5 42.10 26.66 43.07
N VAL A 6 42.14 27.93 42.64
CA VAL A 6 41.98 28.33 41.23
C VAL A 6 43.26 28.03 40.44
N ASP A 7 44.44 28.19 41.05
CA ASP A 7 45.72 27.88 40.39
C ASP A 7 45.92 26.38 40.10
N ARG A 8 45.34 25.49 40.92
CA ARG A 8 45.34 24.03 40.67
C ARG A 8 44.44 23.60 39.50
N LEU A 9 43.43 24.40 39.15
CA LEU A 9 42.47 24.08 38.10
C LEU A 9 42.89 24.61 36.72
N LYS A 10 43.81 25.58 36.64
CA LYS A 10 44.35 26.14 35.39
C LYS A 10 44.78 25.09 34.35
N PRO A 11 45.51 24.01 34.69
CA PRO A 11 45.88 22.98 33.72
C PRO A 11 44.72 22.07 33.30
N LEU A 12 43.62 22.02 34.06
CA LEU A 12 42.42 21.24 33.73
C LEU A 12 41.46 21.99 32.80
N VAL A 13 41.55 23.32 32.73
CA VAL A 13 40.76 24.15 31.80
C VAL A 13 40.87 23.71 30.34
N PRO A 14 42.06 23.51 29.74
CA PRO A 14 42.15 23.04 28.35
C PRO A 14 41.60 21.62 28.16
N LEU A 15 41.71 20.76 29.17
CA LEU A 15 41.18 19.40 29.12
C LEU A 15 39.64 19.39 29.20
N GLY A 16 39.07 20.25 30.05
CA GLY A 16 37.63 20.49 30.12
C GLY A 16 37.08 21.08 28.83
N ALA A 17 37.79 22.04 28.23
CA ALA A 17 37.43 22.61 26.93
C ALA A 17 37.50 21.56 25.80
N ALA A 18 38.54 20.72 25.78
CA ALA A 18 38.66 19.64 24.81
C ALA A 18 37.53 18.60 24.95
N LEU A 19 37.17 18.24 26.19
CA LEU A 19 36.05 17.34 26.45
C LEU A 19 34.71 17.96 26.05
N ALA A 20 34.50 19.24 26.35
CA ALA A 20 33.30 19.97 25.95
C ALA A 20 33.16 20.02 24.42
N LEU A 21 34.24 20.29 23.69
CA LEU A 21 34.23 20.26 22.21
C LEU A 21 33.91 18.86 21.66
N LEU A 22 34.43 17.80 22.27
CA LEU A 22 34.12 16.42 21.88
C LEU A 22 32.63 16.11 22.10
N LEU A 23 32.09 16.49 23.26
CA LEU A 23 30.68 16.30 23.56
C LEU A 23 29.79 17.14 22.64
N ALA A 24 30.16 18.37 22.34
CA ALA A 24 29.48 19.22 21.37
C ALA A 24 29.43 18.54 19.99
N GLY A 25 30.57 18.06 19.48
CA GLY A 25 30.62 17.33 18.21
C GLY A 25 29.75 16.07 18.21
N TRP A 26 29.77 15.29 19.31
CA TRP A 26 28.96 14.08 19.45
C TRP A 26 27.46 14.39 19.44
N PHE A 27 27.01 15.34 20.26
CA PHE A 27 25.60 15.74 20.31
C PHE A 27 25.14 16.39 19.00
N GLY A 28 25.98 17.23 18.38
CA GLY A 28 25.68 17.85 17.09
C GLY A 28 25.53 16.82 15.97
N PHE A 29 26.40 15.80 15.92
CA PHE A 29 26.27 14.71 14.96
C PHE A 29 24.98 13.90 15.16
N ASN A 30 24.61 13.59 16.41
CA ASN A 30 23.35 12.89 16.72
C ASN A 30 22.11 13.74 16.44
N ALA A 31 22.19 15.06 16.62
CA ALA A 31 21.11 15.97 16.25
C ALA A 31 20.88 15.96 14.74
N TRP A 32 21.98 16.06 13.96
CA TRP A 32 21.93 15.97 12.50
C TRP A 32 21.38 14.62 12.03
N SER A 33 21.89 13.50 12.56
CA SER A 33 21.48 12.18 12.13
C SER A 33 19.98 11.99 12.34
N GLN A 34 19.47 12.26 13.54
CA GLN A 34 18.06 12.15 13.88
C GLN A 34 17.18 13.07 13.02
N TRP A 35 17.60 14.33 12.80
CA TRP A 35 16.86 15.24 11.92
C TRP A 35 16.74 14.69 10.49
N ARG A 36 17.82 14.11 9.95
CA ARG A 36 17.79 13.48 8.62
C ARG A 36 16.89 12.24 8.61
N ASP A 37 16.78 11.52 9.73
CA ASP A 37 15.95 10.33 9.86
C ASP A 37 14.47 10.69 9.95
N GLU A 38 14.12 11.69 10.75
CA GLU A 38 12.79 12.30 10.78
C GLU A 38 12.36 12.76 9.38
N ALA A 39 13.24 13.46 8.65
CA ALA A 39 12.95 13.88 7.28
C ALA A 39 12.69 12.71 6.32
N ARG A 40 13.39 11.58 6.47
CA ARG A 40 13.14 10.36 5.67
C ARG A 40 11.82 9.69 6.05
N HIS A 41 11.49 9.66 7.34
CA HIS A 41 10.20 9.17 7.84
C HIS A 41 9.04 9.98 7.24
N ASP A 42 9.11 11.31 7.31
CA ASP A 42 8.07 12.19 6.76
C ASP A 42 7.96 12.03 5.23
N ALA A 43 9.09 11.93 4.52
CA ALA A 43 9.11 11.74 3.08
C ALA A 43 8.47 10.40 2.66
N VAL A 44 8.80 9.30 3.36
CA VAL A 44 8.19 7.99 3.03
C VAL A 44 6.70 7.98 3.34
N GLN A 45 6.26 8.65 4.41
CA GLN A 45 4.85 8.75 4.76
C GLN A 45 4.07 9.57 3.74
N ALA A 46 4.61 10.71 3.30
CA ALA A 46 4.03 11.51 2.24
C ALA A 46 3.93 10.72 0.92
N SER A 47 4.99 9.96 0.57
CA SER A 47 4.99 9.11 -0.63
C SER A 47 3.96 7.98 -0.53
N ARG A 48 3.88 7.30 0.62
CA ARG A 48 2.85 6.30 0.92
C ARG A 48 1.45 6.88 0.78
N ASP A 49 1.18 8.04 1.38
CA ASP A 49 -0.15 8.66 1.38
C ASP A 49 -0.56 9.10 -0.03
N ALA A 50 0.39 9.61 -0.82
CA ALA A 50 0.18 9.90 -2.23
C ALA A 50 -0.16 8.63 -3.03
N VAL A 51 0.54 7.51 -2.78
CA VAL A 51 0.22 6.21 -3.41
C VAL A 51 -1.15 5.72 -2.97
N VAL A 52 -1.51 5.81 -1.69
CA VAL A 52 -2.85 5.45 -1.18
C VAL A 52 -3.93 6.24 -1.92
N GLN A 53 -3.77 7.55 -2.03
CA GLN A 53 -4.73 8.42 -2.71
C GLN A 53 -4.84 8.08 -4.19
N ALA A 54 -3.71 7.84 -4.87
CA ALA A 54 -3.69 7.48 -6.28
C ALA A 54 -4.36 6.11 -6.53
N VAL A 55 -4.04 5.10 -5.71
CA VAL A 55 -4.67 3.78 -5.77
C VAL A 55 -6.17 3.87 -5.54
N ARG A 56 -6.61 4.62 -4.51
CA ARG A 56 -8.03 4.86 -4.23
C ARG A 56 -8.74 5.53 -5.40
N SER A 57 -8.12 6.54 -6.01
CA SER A 57 -8.67 7.23 -7.18
C SER A 57 -8.83 6.28 -8.37
N SER A 58 -7.79 5.51 -8.69
CA SER A 58 -7.82 4.52 -9.77
C SER A 58 -8.88 3.44 -9.56
N LEU A 59 -9.06 2.94 -8.33
CA LEU A 59 -10.13 2.01 -7.97
C LEU A 59 -11.52 2.64 -8.16
N GLY A 60 -11.70 3.88 -7.69
CA GLY A 60 -12.97 4.60 -7.86
C GLY A 60 -13.34 4.81 -9.33
N VAL A 61 -12.36 5.14 -10.18
CA VAL A 61 -12.56 5.23 -11.64
C VAL A 61 -12.96 3.88 -12.23
N ALA A 62 -12.27 2.81 -11.84
CA ALA A 62 -12.55 1.46 -12.33
C ALA A 62 -13.94 0.97 -11.91
N GLN A 63 -14.33 1.17 -10.64
CA GLN A 63 -15.66 0.84 -10.12
C GLN A 63 -16.76 1.66 -10.79
N LYS A 64 -16.55 2.97 -10.99
CA LYS A 64 -17.49 3.81 -11.72
C LYS A 64 -17.69 3.31 -13.15
N ARG A 65 -16.59 3.02 -13.85
CA ARG A 65 -16.65 2.48 -15.22
C ARG A 65 -17.36 1.13 -15.27
N PHE A 66 -17.15 0.27 -14.28
CA PHE A 66 -17.86 -1.00 -14.17
C PHE A 66 -19.36 -0.81 -14.00
N SER A 67 -19.77 0.09 -13.11
CA SER A 67 -21.18 0.44 -12.93
C SER A 67 -21.81 1.01 -14.21
N GLU A 68 -21.08 1.84 -14.96
CA GLU A 68 -21.53 2.36 -16.25
C GLU A 68 -21.72 1.23 -17.28
N GLN A 69 -20.81 0.26 -17.32
CA GLN A 69 -20.92 -0.89 -18.23
C GLN A 69 -22.08 -1.80 -17.87
N LEU A 70 -22.30 -2.07 -16.58
CA LEU A 70 -23.48 -2.80 -16.11
C LEU A 70 -24.79 -2.08 -16.46
N ALA A 71 -24.77 -0.75 -16.45
CA ALA A 71 -25.90 0.08 -16.84
C ALA A 71 -26.06 0.25 -18.37
N SER A 72 -25.13 -0.27 -19.18
CA SER A 72 -25.18 -0.13 -20.63
C SER A 72 -26.39 -0.87 -21.23
N PRO A 73 -26.99 -0.37 -22.34
CA PRO A 73 -28.16 -1.02 -22.94
C PRO A 73 -27.92 -2.48 -23.32
N GLY A 74 -26.72 -2.81 -23.84
CA GLY A 74 -26.37 -4.16 -24.24
C GLY A 74 -26.32 -5.14 -23.07
N VAL A 75 -25.69 -4.74 -21.95
CA VAL A 75 -25.65 -5.57 -20.73
C VAL A 75 -27.04 -5.70 -20.12
N ARG A 76 -27.82 -4.61 -20.03
CA ARG A 76 -29.17 -4.64 -19.45
C ARG A 76 -30.15 -5.49 -20.26
N ASP A 77 -30.14 -5.39 -21.59
CA ASP A 77 -30.99 -6.23 -22.44
C ASP A 77 -30.62 -7.71 -22.26
N ALA A 78 -29.33 -8.05 -22.32
CA ALA A 78 -28.86 -9.41 -22.12
C ALA A 78 -29.23 -9.95 -20.72
N LEU A 79 -29.00 -9.18 -19.66
CA LEU A 79 -29.39 -9.54 -18.30
C LEU A 79 -30.90 -9.71 -18.17
N SER A 80 -31.73 -8.82 -18.72
CA SER A 80 -33.19 -8.95 -18.61
C SER A 80 -33.74 -10.20 -19.30
N ARG A 81 -33.06 -10.70 -20.33
CA ARG A 81 -33.39 -11.94 -21.03
C ARG A 81 -32.74 -13.19 -20.41
N GLY A 82 -31.96 -13.03 -19.34
CA GLY A 82 -31.21 -14.14 -18.71
C GLY A 82 -30.02 -14.64 -19.54
N LEU A 83 -29.57 -13.87 -20.54
CA LEU A 83 -28.47 -14.25 -21.44
C LEU A 83 -27.12 -13.88 -20.81
N MET A 84 -26.66 -14.67 -19.84
CA MET A 84 -25.43 -14.43 -19.07
C MET A 84 -24.18 -14.30 -19.93
N ASP A 85 -23.99 -15.19 -20.91
CA ASP A 85 -22.81 -15.14 -21.81
C ASP A 85 -22.78 -13.86 -22.65
N ARG A 86 -23.96 -13.41 -23.13
CA ARG A 86 -24.07 -12.15 -23.87
C ARG A 86 -23.82 -10.95 -22.97
N ALA A 87 -24.31 -10.99 -21.73
CA ALA A 87 -24.04 -9.93 -20.76
C ALA A 87 -22.53 -9.84 -20.47
N ALA A 88 -21.85 -10.97 -20.33
CA ALA A 88 -20.41 -11.07 -20.13
C ALA A 88 -19.59 -10.50 -21.31
N GLU A 89 -19.97 -10.83 -22.55
CA GLU A 89 -19.37 -10.25 -23.77
C GLU A 89 -19.50 -8.72 -23.77
N GLN A 90 -20.71 -8.21 -23.53
CA GLN A 90 -21.00 -6.78 -23.55
C GLN A 90 -20.32 -6.02 -22.39
N LEU A 91 -20.10 -6.67 -21.25
CA LEU A 91 -19.49 -6.07 -20.07
C LEU A 91 -18.06 -5.59 -20.32
N THR A 92 -17.32 -6.27 -21.20
CA THR A 92 -15.94 -5.92 -21.59
C THR A 92 -15.86 -5.14 -22.89
N ALA A 93 -16.96 -5.05 -23.65
CA ALA A 93 -16.99 -4.40 -24.94
C ALA A 93 -16.60 -2.92 -24.84
N GLY A 94 -15.64 -2.52 -25.67
CA GLY A 94 -15.16 -1.13 -25.72
C GLY A 94 -14.49 -0.65 -24.43
N TRP A 95 -14.04 -1.55 -23.54
CA TRP A 95 -13.31 -1.21 -22.32
C TRP A 95 -11.85 -1.65 -22.41
N PRO A 96 -10.92 -0.72 -22.73
CA PRO A 96 -9.50 -1.06 -22.89
C PRO A 96 -8.91 -1.72 -21.63
N GLY A 97 -8.37 -2.93 -21.81
CA GLY A 97 -7.73 -3.71 -20.75
C GLY A 97 -8.69 -4.50 -19.84
N ALA A 98 -10.00 -4.36 -20.00
CA ALA A 98 -10.96 -5.24 -19.34
C ALA A 98 -10.98 -6.59 -20.06
N THR A 99 -10.79 -7.67 -19.31
CA THR A 99 -10.82 -9.04 -19.85
C THR A 99 -11.55 -9.96 -18.89
N GLY A 100 -11.80 -11.20 -19.32
CA GLY A 100 -12.43 -12.22 -18.47
C GLY A 100 -13.81 -11.80 -17.98
N GLY A 101 -14.56 -11.08 -18.82
CA GLY A 101 -15.94 -10.75 -18.53
C GLY A 101 -16.74 -12.03 -18.34
N GLU A 102 -17.46 -12.12 -17.24
CA GLU A 102 -18.35 -13.25 -16.96
C GLU A 102 -19.57 -12.77 -16.18
N VAL A 103 -20.66 -13.53 -16.31
CA VAL A 103 -21.83 -13.43 -15.45
C VAL A 103 -22.16 -14.84 -15.01
N ARG A 104 -22.20 -15.08 -13.70
CA ARG A 104 -22.43 -16.40 -13.13
C ARG A 104 -23.63 -16.39 -12.18
N PRO A 105 -24.30 -17.53 -12.00
CA PRO A 105 -25.30 -17.67 -10.94
C PRO A 105 -24.71 -17.41 -9.55
N ALA A 106 -25.49 -16.82 -8.65
CA ALA A 106 -25.01 -16.41 -7.33
C ALA A 106 -24.71 -17.59 -6.38
N GLU A 107 -25.18 -18.80 -6.68
CA GLU A 107 -24.86 -20.00 -5.90
C GLU A 107 -23.41 -20.48 -6.08
N LEU A 108 -22.71 -20.02 -7.12
CA LEU A 108 -21.30 -20.32 -7.41
C LEU A 108 -20.91 -21.82 -7.48
N GLY A 109 -21.86 -22.76 -7.50
CA GLY A 109 -21.58 -24.20 -7.49
C GLY A 109 -20.59 -24.63 -8.57
N GLY A 110 -20.80 -24.20 -9.82
CA GLY A 110 -19.88 -24.51 -10.92
C GLY A 110 -18.48 -23.87 -10.76
N ALA A 111 -18.35 -22.77 -10.03
CA ALA A 111 -17.04 -22.17 -9.71
C ALA A 111 -16.28 -23.02 -8.68
N TYR A 112 -17.00 -23.56 -7.70
CA TYR A 112 -16.44 -24.49 -6.71
C TYR A 112 -16.03 -25.82 -7.31
N ASP A 113 -16.84 -26.37 -8.22
CA ASP A 113 -16.50 -27.61 -8.94
C ASP A 113 -15.22 -27.46 -9.79
N GLU A 114 -15.04 -26.29 -10.42
CA GLU A 114 -13.83 -25.98 -11.19
C GLU A 114 -12.59 -25.89 -10.28
N LEU A 115 -12.70 -25.29 -9.09
CA LEU A 115 -11.63 -25.25 -8.10
C LEU A 115 -11.28 -26.63 -7.53
N ALA A 116 -12.27 -27.51 -7.37
CA ALA A 116 -12.08 -28.86 -6.84
C ALA A 116 -11.31 -29.78 -7.80
N THR A 117 -11.20 -29.41 -9.07
CA THR A 117 -10.49 -30.20 -10.08
C THR A 117 -8.98 -30.12 -9.87
N PRO A 118 -8.26 -31.23 -9.61
CA PRO A 118 -6.82 -31.21 -9.38
C PRO A 118 -6.07 -30.61 -10.57
N GLY A 119 -5.27 -29.57 -10.32
CA GLY A 119 -4.51 -28.88 -11.36
C GLY A 119 -5.32 -27.87 -12.18
N ALA A 120 -6.51 -27.48 -11.73
CA ALA A 120 -7.24 -26.36 -12.30
C ALA A 120 -6.37 -25.08 -12.31
N LYS A 121 -5.94 -24.67 -13.51
CA LYS A 121 -5.17 -23.43 -13.73
C LYS A 121 -6.04 -22.26 -14.18
N LYS A 122 -7.34 -22.51 -14.40
CA LYS A 122 -8.24 -21.55 -15.06
C LYS A 122 -8.87 -20.58 -14.08
N LEU A 123 -9.40 -21.09 -12.97
CA LEU A 123 -10.07 -20.29 -11.94
C LEU A 123 -9.23 -20.27 -10.67
N ALA A 124 -8.96 -19.07 -10.14
CA ALA A 124 -8.18 -18.91 -8.91
C ALA A 124 -9.08 -18.71 -7.68
N TYR A 125 -8.61 -19.09 -6.49
CA TYR A 125 -9.33 -18.84 -5.23
C TYR A 125 -9.69 -17.36 -5.02
N GLY A 126 -8.80 -16.44 -5.41
CA GLY A 126 -9.07 -15.00 -5.33
C GLY A 126 -10.22 -14.55 -6.23
N HIS A 127 -10.44 -15.22 -7.36
CA HIS A 127 -11.57 -14.95 -8.24
C HIS A 127 -12.89 -15.25 -7.50
N VAL A 128 -13.01 -16.45 -6.93
CA VAL A 128 -14.23 -16.86 -6.20
C VAL A 128 -14.46 -15.95 -4.99
N ALA A 129 -13.40 -15.62 -4.22
CA ALA A 129 -13.52 -14.70 -3.10
C ALA A 129 -14.06 -13.31 -3.51
N ALA A 130 -13.68 -12.79 -4.69
CA ALA A 130 -14.21 -11.53 -5.20
C ALA A 130 -15.72 -11.63 -5.53
N LEU A 131 -16.16 -12.74 -6.12
CA LEU A 131 -17.58 -13.00 -6.39
C LEU A 131 -18.39 -13.09 -5.10
N GLU A 132 -17.89 -13.84 -4.12
CA GLU A 132 -18.53 -14.00 -2.81
C GLU A 132 -18.63 -12.69 -2.05
N SER A 133 -17.57 -11.88 -2.04
CA SER A 133 -17.58 -10.55 -1.40
C SER A 133 -18.64 -9.66 -2.05
N ALA A 134 -18.80 -9.67 -3.38
CA ALA A 134 -19.84 -8.90 -4.06
C ALA A 134 -21.26 -9.34 -3.65
N ILE A 135 -21.47 -10.65 -3.53
CA ILE A 135 -22.76 -11.23 -3.10
C ILE A 135 -23.04 -10.90 -1.63
N ALA A 136 -22.06 -11.12 -0.75
CA ALA A 136 -22.18 -10.90 0.69
C ALA A 136 -22.39 -9.43 1.03
N GLU A 137 -21.72 -8.51 0.34
CA GLU A 137 -21.87 -7.08 0.56
C GLU A 137 -23.07 -6.46 -0.17
N GLY A 138 -23.64 -7.16 -1.16
CA GLY A 138 -24.78 -6.68 -1.94
C GLY A 138 -24.47 -5.44 -2.80
N LYS A 139 -23.19 -5.17 -3.08
CA LYS A 139 -22.74 -4.00 -3.85
C LYS A 139 -21.50 -4.33 -4.69
N PRO A 140 -21.13 -3.48 -5.68
CA PRO A 140 -19.90 -3.65 -6.42
C PRO A 140 -18.66 -3.60 -5.51
N VAL A 141 -17.74 -4.54 -5.68
CA VAL A 141 -16.48 -4.65 -4.92
C VAL A 141 -15.29 -4.71 -5.86
N ALA A 142 -14.12 -4.35 -5.34
CA ALA A 142 -12.84 -4.44 -6.04
C ALA A 142 -11.82 -5.23 -5.21
N TRP A 143 -11.23 -6.26 -5.80
CA TRP A 143 -10.28 -7.17 -5.16
C TRP A 143 -9.04 -7.35 -6.03
N ALA A 144 -7.85 -7.32 -5.41
CA ALA A 144 -6.67 -7.81 -6.09
C ALA A 144 -6.63 -9.34 -6.04
N ILE A 145 -6.45 -9.97 -7.20
CA ILE A 145 -6.41 -11.42 -7.34
C ILE A 145 -5.16 -11.84 -8.10
N ARG A 146 -4.76 -13.10 -7.94
CA ARG A 146 -3.71 -13.70 -8.77
C ARG A 146 -4.29 -14.85 -9.57
N GLU A 147 -4.17 -14.76 -10.88
CA GLU A 147 -4.73 -15.74 -11.80
C GLU A 147 -3.80 -15.91 -13.01
N GLY A 148 -3.54 -17.16 -13.39
CA GLY A 148 -2.57 -17.49 -14.44
C GLY A 148 -1.15 -16.97 -14.16
N GLY A 149 -0.77 -16.87 -12.87
CA GLY A 149 0.53 -16.34 -12.43
C GLY A 149 0.66 -14.82 -12.45
N LYS A 150 -0.35 -14.10 -12.98
CA LYS A 150 -0.38 -12.63 -13.09
C LYS A 150 -1.31 -12.01 -12.04
N GLY A 151 -1.00 -10.79 -11.63
CA GLY A 151 -1.86 -10.01 -10.75
C GLY A 151 -2.95 -9.29 -11.54
N TRP A 152 -4.16 -9.26 -11.01
CA TRP A 152 -5.31 -8.58 -11.59
C TRP A 152 -6.08 -7.83 -10.52
N ILE A 153 -6.89 -6.89 -10.96
CA ILE A 153 -7.94 -6.26 -10.16
C ILE A 153 -9.26 -6.82 -10.66
N ALA A 154 -9.86 -7.69 -9.86
CA ALA A 154 -11.21 -8.19 -10.04
C ALA A 154 -12.22 -7.12 -9.61
N LEU A 155 -13.20 -6.87 -10.46
CA LEU A 155 -14.39 -6.11 -10.14
C LEU A 155 -15.56 -7.06 -10.23
N ALA A 156 -16.34 -7.15 -9.16
CA ALA A 156 -17.50 -8.02 -9.10
C ALA A 156 -18.70 -7.23 -8.57
N ALA A 157 -19.90 -7.51 -9.10
CA ALA A 157 -21.13 -6.87 -8.64
C ALA A 157 -22.31 -7.85 -8.71
N PRO A 158 -23.19 -7.84 -7.71
CA PRO A 158 -24.44 -8.59 -7.78
C PRO A 158 -25.33 -8.00 -8.88
N VAL A 159 -25.92 -8.88 -9.68
CA VAL A 159 -26.85 -8.55 -10.77
C VAL A 159 -28.00 -9.54 -10.76
N THR A 160 -29.04 -9.26 -11.55
CA THR A 160 -30.14 -10.22 -11.77
C THR A 160 -30.18 -10.56 -13.26
N ALA A 161 -30.08 -11.84 -13.58
CA ALA A 161 -30.21 -12.35 -14.93
C ALA A 161 -31.60 -13.00 -15.10
N GLY A 162 -32.51 -12.32 -15.78
CA GLY A 162 -33.92 -12.67 -15.85
C GLY A 162 -34.54 -12.59 -14.46
N THR A 163 -34.86 -13.74 -13.89
CA THR A 163 -35.36 -13.89 -12.51
C THR A 163 -34.33 -14.49 -11.55
N THR A 164 -33.11 -14.77 -12.02
CA THR A 164 -32.09 -15.50 -11.26
C THR A 164 -31.06 -14.52 -10.68
N PRO A 165 -30.78 -14.55 -9.37
CA PRO A 165 -29.65 -13.83 -8.78
C PRO A 165 -28.33 -14.30 -9.39
N ALA A 166 -27.51 -13.34 -9.80
CA ALA A 166 -26.25 -13.58 -10.47
C ALA A 166 -25.18 -12.60 -9.99
N VAL A 167 -23.94 -12.83 -10.40
CA VAL A 167 -22.80 -11.95 -10.13
C VAL A 167 -22.06 -11.72 -11.45
N ALA A 168 -21.87 -10.45 -11.78
CA ALA A 168 -21.07 -10.04 -12.92
C ALA A 168 -19.63 -9.81 -12.47
N PHE A 169 -18.67 -10.18 -13.31
CA PHE A 169 -17.25 -10.04 -13.02
C PHE A 169 -16.48 -9.57 -14.24
N VAL A 170 -15.44 -8.79 -13.98
CA VAL A 170 -14.43 -8.41 -14.96
C VAL A 170 -13.09 -8.26 -14.25
N ARG A 171 -11.99 -8.54 -14.97
CA ARG A 171 -10.64 -8.30 -14.47
C ARG A 171 -9.92 -7.23 -15.27
N LEU A 172 -9.17 -6.40 -14.56
CA LEU A 172 -8.30 -5.35 -15.10
C LEU A 172 -6.84 -5.65 -14.74
N PRO A 173 -5.88 -5.30 -15.60
CA PRO A 173 -4.46 -5.43 -15.31
C PRO A 173 -4.09 -4.63 -14.05
N ILE A 174 -3.37 -5.28 -13.13
CA ILE A 174 -2.98 -4.66 -11.86
C ILE A 174 -2.06 -3.45 -12.04
N GLU A 175 -1.36 -3.39 -13.18
CA GLU A 175 -0.48 -2.30 -13.59
C GLU A 175 -1.20 -0.94 -13.65
N LYS A 176 -2.52 -0.93 -13.90
CA LYS A 176 -3.33 0.30 -13.86
C LYS A 176 -3.41 0.91 -12.46
N ILE A 177 -3.15 0.12 -11.42
CA ILE A 177 -3.24 0.52 -10.03
C ILE A 177 -1.85 0.57 -9.39
N SER A 178 -1.02 -0.44 -9.63
CA SER A 178 0.36 -0.48 -9.16
C SER A 178 1.27 0.54 -9.86
N GLY A 179 0.86 1.11 -11.00
CA GLY A 179 1.59 2.19 -11.67
C GLY A 179 1.88 3.38 -10.76
N ALA A 180 0.95 3.75 -9.87
CA ALA A 180 1.18 4.82 -8.89
C ALA A 180 2.35 4.52 -7.94
N LEU A 181 2.45 3.28 -7.46
CA LEU A 181 3.58 2.83 -6.64
C LEU A 181 4.89 2.87 -7.45
N GLN A 182 4.85 2.46 -8.71
CA GLN A 182 6.04 2.46 -9.57
C GLN A 182 6.51 3.88 -9.92
N SER A 183 5.61 4.83 -10.02
CA SER A 183 5.92 6.25 -10.25
C SER A 183 6.27 7.02 -8.98
N ALA A 184 6.02 6.48 -7.78
CA ALA A 184 6.33 7.16 -6.53
C ALA A 184 7.83 7.45 -6.40
N ALA A 185 8.18 8.65 -5.95
CA ALA A 185 9.54 8.96 -5.56
C ALA A 185 9.84 8.20 -4.25
N VAL A 186 10.79 7.27 -4.32
CA VAL A 186 11.21 6.40 -3.23
C VAL A 186 12.73 6.41 -3.27
N ASP A 187 13.35 6.90 -2.22
CA ASP A 187 14.80 6.87 -2.08
C ASP A 187 15.26 5.40 -1.92
N GLY A 188 16.47 5.08 -2.38
CA GLY A 188 16.94 3.69 -2.49
C GLY A 188 17.04 2.93 -1.15
N ASP A 189 17.07 3.65 -0.03
CA ASP A 189 17.08 3.14 1.33
C ASP A 189 15.68 3.05 1.96
N THR A 190 14.62 3.40 1.22
CA THR A 190 13.23 3.34 1.69
C THR A 190 12.46 2.25 0.95
N TYR A 191 11.37 1.77 1.53
CA TYR A 191 10.55 0.71 0.95
C TYR A 191 9.08 1.10 0.92
N LEU A 192 8.43 0.84 -0.22
CA LEU A 192 6.98 0.93 -0.37
C LEU A 192 6.44 -0.35 -1.02
N ALA A 193 5.30 -0.83 -0.56
CA ALA A 193 4.61 -1.96 -1.16
C ALA A 193 3.10 -1.81 -1.15
N LEU A 194 2.45 -2.21 -2.23
CA LEU A 194 1.01 -2.40 -2.30
C LEU A 194 0.69 -3.85 -1.91
N ARG A 195 -0.10 -4.04 -0.86
CA ARG A 195 -0.43 -5.36 -0.29
C ARG A 195 -1.93 -5.57 -0.16
N GLN A 196 -2.35 -6.83 -0.23
CA GLN A 196 -3.70 -7.28 0.15
C GLN A 196 -3.58 -8.57 0.94
N GLY A 197 -4.18 -8.61 2.13
CA GLY A 197 -3.99 -9.74 3.05
C GLY A 197 -2.49 -9.96 3.33
N ASN A 198 -2.00 -11.17 3.04
CA ASN A 198 -0.59 -11.55 3.19
C ASN A 198 0.21 -11.44 1.87
N ALA A 199 -0.42 -11.02 0.77
CA ALA A 199 0.21 -10.97 -0.53
C ALA A 199 0.75 -9.57 -0.85
N THR A 200 1.99 -9.52 -1.35
CA THR A 200 2.56 -8.33 -1.99
C THR A 200 2.19 -8.32 -3.47
N LEU A 201 1.52 -7.25 -3.90
CA LEU A 201 1.04 -7.08 -5.27
C LEU A 201 2.07 -6.34 -6.13
N ALA A 202 2.72 -5.34 -5.54
CA ALA A 202 3.83 -4.62 -6.12
C ALA A 202 4.69 -4.04 -4.99
N GLU A 203 5.98 -3.87 -5.23
CA GLU A 203 6.92 -3.28 -4.28
C GLU A 203 7.96 -2.44 -5.02
N LYS A 204 8.56 -1.49 -4.28
CA LYS A 204 9.59 -0.58 -4.75
C LYS A 204 10.52 -0.19 -3.60
N GLY A 205 11.82 -0.10 -3.90
CA GLY A 205 12.85 0.28 -2.94
C GLY A 205 13.54 -0.90 -2.26
N ASP A 206 13.98 -0.73 -1.02
CA ASP A 206 14.77 -1.73 -0.30
C ASP A 206 13.91 -2.87 0.28
N THR A 207 13.90 -4.01 -0.41
CA THR A 207 13.16 -5.21 0.01
C THR A 207 13.60 -5.80 1.35
N GLN A 208 14.78 -5.46 1.88
CA GLN A 208 15.20 -5.90 3.22
C GLN A 208 14.29 -5.34 4.31
N LEU A 209 13.64 -4.21 4.04
CA LEU A 209 12.71 -3.55 4.97
C LEU A 209 11.27 -4.11 4.88
N ALA A 210 11.00 -5.10 4.01
CA ALA A 210 9.67 -5.62 3.79
C ALA A 210 8.99 -6.17 5.06
N GLY A 211 9.78 -6.67 6.02
CA GLY A 211 9.31 -7.21 7.29
C GLY A 211 8.82 -6.14 8.28
N SER A 212 9.42 -4.96 8.30
CA SER A 212 9.03 -3.85 9.19
C SER A 212 7.97 -2.93 8.57
N ALA A 213 7.72 -3.05 7.26
CA ALA A 213 6.87 -2.15 6.50
C ALA A 213 5.39 -2.10 6.93
N GLU A 214 4.91 -3.10 7.67
CA GLU A 214 3.54 -3.10 8.19
C GLU A 214 3.33 -2.05 9.29
N ALA A 215 4.40 -1.61 9.98
CA ALA A 215 4.30 -0.61 11.04
C ALA A 215 3.81 0.75 10.54
N LEU A 216 4.12 1.10 9.29
CA LEU A 216 3.66 2.33 8.65
C LEU A 216 2.63 2.06 7.56
N ALA A 217 1.93 0.92 7.58
CA ALA A 217 0.94 0.62 6.56
C ALA A 217 -0.28 1.55 6.66
N ALA A 218 -0.73 2.05 5.52
CA ALA A 218 -1.94 2.85 5.40
C ALA A 218 -2.99 2.13 4.55
N LYS A 219 -4.21 2.05 5.08
CA LYS A 219 -5.37 1.41 4.43
C LYS A 219 -5.80 2.23 3.21
N VAL A 220 -6.10 1.54 2.11
CA VAL A 220 -6.85 2.15 1.00
C VAL A 220 -8.34 1.97 1.28
N GLU A 221 -9.00 3.06 1.64
CA GLU A 221 -10.45 3.10 1.93
C GLU A 221 -11.29 2.53 0.79
N GLY A 222 -12.28 1.70 1.13
CA GLY A 222 -13.19 1.07 0.16
C GLY A 222 -12.63 -0.14 -0.60
N SER A 223 -11.52 -0.72 -0.12
CA SER A 223 -10.94 -1.96 -0.64
C SER A 223 -10.24 -2.73 0.48
N ASP A 224 -9.68 -3.91 0.22
CA ASP A 224 -8.79 -4.64 1.16
C ASP A 224 -7.30 -4.31 0.98
N LEU A 225 -6.99 -3.33 0.13
CA LEU A 225 -5.63 -2.92 -0.16
C LEU A 225 -5.07 -2.06 0.97
N ARG A 226 -3.74 -2.13 1.13
CA ARG A 226 -2.96 -1.23 1.97
C ARG A 226 -1.62 -0.95 1.31
N VAL A 227 -1.07 0.23 1.57
CA VAL A 227 0.28 0.62 1.17
C VAL A 227 1.16 0.55 2.40
N ALA A 228 2.05 -0.44 2.43
CA ALA A 228 3.07 -0.62 3.46
C ALA A 228 4.30 0.23 3.14
N ALA A 229 4.93 0.79 4.17
CA ALA A 229 6.08 1.68 4.04
C ALA A 229 7.12 1.38 5.13
N ALA A 230 8.39 1.47 4.80
CA ALA A 230 9.47 1.36 5.79
C ALA A 230 10.65 2.24 5.42
N VAL A 231 11.41 2.58 6.46
CA VAL A 231 12.73 3.19 6.38
C VAL A 231 13.67 2.44 7.33
N PRO A 232 15.00 2.58 7.18
CA PRO A 232 15.95 1.94 8.06
C PRO A 232 15.81 2.50 9.46
N ASP A 233 15.85 1.61 10.45
CA ASP A 233 15.85 2.01 11.85
C ASP A 233 17.18 2.70 12.20
N VAL A 234 17.11 3.79 12.94
CA VAL A 234 18.30 4.49 13.46
C VAL A 234 18.14 4.62 14.96
N ALA A 235 19.21 4.25 15.68
CA ALA A 235 19.22 4.29 17.12
C ALA A 235 18.88 5.71 17.65
N GLY A 236 18.02 5.77 18.66
CA GLY A 236 17.65 7.03 19.30
C GLY A 236 18.86 7.78 19.87
N GLY A 237 18.73 9.10 19.99
CA GLY A 237 19.83 9.96 20.41
C GLY A 237 20.36 9.68 21.82
N PRO A 238 21.59 10.14 22.12
CA PRO A 238 22.26 9.93 23.39
C PRO A 238 21.38 10.39 24.55
N LEU A 239 21.33 9.57 25.62
CA LEU A 239 20.53 9.81 26.81
C LEU A 239 19.00 9.87 26.55
N GLY A 240 18.53 9.33 25.42
CA GLY A 240 17.12 9.36 25.03
C GLY A 240 16.67 10.72 24.49
N LEU A 241 17.60 11.61 24.14
CA LEU A 241 17.29 12.93 23.61
C LEU A 241 17.01 12.85 22.11
N GLY A 242 15.85 13.35 21.68
CA GLY A 242 15.54 13.56 20.26
C GLY A 242 16.45 14.61 19.60
N SER A 243 16.28 14.84 18.29
CA SER A 243 17.10 15.77 17.49
C SER A 243 17.24 17.16 18.13
N THR A 244 16.14 17.77 18.57
CA THR A 244 16.13 19.08 19.25
C THR A 244 16.89 19.07 20.58
N GLY A 245 16.73 18.03 21.39
CA GLY A 245 17.42 17.90 22.68
C GLY A 245 18.93 17.76 22.50
N CYS A 246 19.35 16.99 21.49
CA CYS A 246 20.76 16.88 21.11
C CYS A 246 21.32 18.20 20.60
N ALA A 247 20.56 18.98 19.81
CA ALA A 247 21.02 20.28 19.31
C ALA A 247 21.25 21.29 20.45
N ILE A 248 20.35 21.33 21.43
CA ILE A 248 20.48 22.18 22.62
C ILE A 248 21.71 21.76 23.44
N ALA A 249 21.88 20.47 23.70
CA ALA A 249 23.05 19.96 24.42
C ALA A 249 24.36 20.31 23.71
N SER A 250 24.40 20.16 22.38
CA SER A 250 25.54 20.56 21.57
C SER A 250 25.88 22.05 21.73
N LEU A 251 24.88 22.93 21.73
CA LEU A 251 25.09 24.37 21.91
C LEU A 251 25.60 24.68 23.32
N LEU A 252 25.04 24.04 24.35
CA LEU A 252 25.46 24.25 25.74
C LEU A 252 26.92 23.85 25.98
N PHE A 253 27.43 22.82 25.31
CA PHE A 253 28.85 22.44 25.39
C PHE A 253 29.79 23.33 24.57
N LEU A 254 29.25 24.21 23.69
CA LEU A 254 30.03 25.17 22.91
C LEU A 254 30.15 26.55 23.58
N LEU A 255 29.23 26.87 24.50
CA LEU A 255 29.19 28.12 25.28
C LEU A 255 30.09 28.05 26.52
#